data_AF-A0A7C5KPZ4-F1
#
_entry.id   AF-A0A7C5KPZ4-F1
#
_cell.length_a   1.000
_cell.length_b   1.000
_cell.length_c   1.000
_cell.angle_alpha   90.00
_cell.angle_beta   90.00
_cell.angle_gamma   90.00
#
_symmetry.space_group_name_H-M   'P 1'
#
loop_
_entity.id
_entity.type
_entity.pdbx_description
1 polymer ?
#
loop_
_entity_poly.entity_id
_entity_poly.type
_entity_poly.pdbx_seq_one_letter_code
_entity_poly.pdbx_strand_id
1 'polypeptide(L)'
;YHLKVANIGSILSGANNNGAHSANGITAIFIATGQDVANVSESSAGLLYNELTPEGDLYISITIPSLIVATYGGGVGLPTQRESLEILGCYGKGKVKKLAEIIAGVVLAGELSLGAAISSSDWVSSHEQYGRNR
;
A
#
# COMPACT_ATOMS: atom_id res chain seq x y z
N TYR A 1 1.52 -5.44 -19.91
CA TYR A 1 0.20 -6.04 -20.25
C TYR A 1 -0.77 -5.93 -19.06
N HIS A 2 -0.47 -6.55 -17.92
CA HIS A 2 -1.36 -6.59 -16.75
C HIS A 2 -1.88 -5.23 -16.27
N LEU A 3 -1.05 -4.18 -16.24
CA LEU A 3 -1.52 -2.85 -15.86
C LEU A 3 -2.61 -2.30 -16.79
N LYS A 4 -2.55 -2.58 -18.10
CA LYS A 4 -3.61 -2.16 -19.04
C LYS A 4 -4.94 -2.84 -18.72
N VAL A 5 -4.88 -4.12 -18.37
CA VAL A 5 -6.07 -4.89 -17.93
C VAL A 5 -6.62 -4.31 -16.64
N ALA A 6 -5.75 -4.04 -15.65
CA ALA A 6 -6.15 -3.44 -14.37
C ALA A 6 -6.79 -2.06 -14.56
N ASN A 7 -6.22 -1.19 -15.42
CA ASN A 7 -6.77 0.14 -15.71
C ASN A 7 -8.16 0.06 -16.33
N ILE A 8 -8.34 -0.77 -17.35
CA ILE A 8 -9.63 -0.95 -18.01
C ILE A 8 -10.64 -1.52 -17.02
N GLY A 9 -10.25 -2.52 -16.22
CA GLY A 9 -11.10 -3.10 -15.18
C GLY A 9 -11.53 -2.09 -14.12
N SER A 10 -10.61 -1.23 -13.66
CA SER A 10 -10.90 -0.15 -12.72
C SER A 10 -11.90 0.85 -13.29
N ILE A 11 -11.74 1.26 -14.55
CA ILE A 11 -12.65 2.20 -15.20
C ILE A 11 -14.05 1.59 -15.35
N LEU A 12 -14.12 0.33 -15.83
CA LEU A 12 -15.40 -0.35 -16.05
C LEU A 12 -16.18 -0.59 -14.75
N SER A 13 -15.47 -0.81 -13.64
CA SER A 13 -16.09 -1.01 -12.32
C SER A 13 -16.39 0.29 -11.57
N GLY A 14 -15.93 1.45 -12.07
CA GLY A 14 -16.03 2.72 -11.35
C GLY A 14 -15.15 2.78 -10.10
N ALA A 15 -14.09 1.96 -10.03
CA ALA A 15 -13.16 1.95 -8.92
C ALA A 15 -12.26 3.20 -8.93
N ASN A 16 -11.94 3.70 -7.73
CA ASN A 16 -11.01 4.82 -7.50
C ASN A 16 -9.56 4.37 -7.32
N ASN A 17 -9.28 3.10 -7.65
CA ASN A 17 -7.98 2.48 -7.47
C ASN A 17 -7.75 1.41 -8.55
N ASN A 18 -6.68 1.58 -9.33
CA ASN A 18 -6.24 0.63 -10.36
C ASN A 18 -5.07 -0.27 -9.90
N GLY A 19 -4.56 -0.06 -8.69
CA GLY A 19 -3.57 -0.92 -8.04
C GLY A 19 -4.18 -2.25 -7.64
N ALA A 20 -3.33 -3.24 -7.42
CA ALA A 20 -3.75 -4.59 -7.13
C ALA A 20 -4.11 -4.78 -5.65
N HIS A 21 -3.39 -4.15 -4.71
CA HIS A 21 -3.64 -4.35 -3.26
C HIS A 21 -3.21 -3.21 -2.33
N SER A 22 -3.11 -1.96 -2.79
CA SER A 22 -2.70 -0.83 -1.92
C SER A 22 -3.45 -0.75 -0.59
N ALA A 23 -4.75 -1.08 -0.58
CA ALA A 23 -5.57 -1.15 0.64
C ALA A 23 -4.99 -2.10 1.69
N ASN A 24 -4.38 -3.22 1.31
CA ASN A 24 -3.81 -4.20 2.24
C ASN A 24 -2.62 -3.60 2.99
N GLY A 25 -1.66 -3.00 2.26
CA GLY A 25 -0.49 -2.37 2.85
C GLY A 25 -0.86 -1.22 3.78
N ILE A 26 -1.80 -0.37 3.36
CA ILE A 26 -2.32 0.75 4.16
C ILE A 26 -2.99 0.23 5.43
N THR A 27 -3.91 -0.72 5.31
CA THR A 27 -4.64 -1.30 6.45
C THR A 27 -3.70 -1.91 7.47
N ALA A 28 -2.70 -2.67 7.01
CA ALA A 28 -1.73 -3.31 7.89
C ALA A 28 -0.93 -2.27 8.71
N ILE A 29 -0.42 -1.22 8.05
CA ILE A 29 0.30 -0.14 8.74
C ILE A 29 -0.65 0.64 9.66
N PHE A 30 -1.89 0.89 9.23
CA PHE A 30 -2.89 1.62 10.03
C PHE A 30 -3.15 0.93 11.35
N ILE A 31 -3.43 -0.38 11.32
CA ILE A 31 -3.65 -1.20 12.52
C ILE A 31 -2.40 -1.23 13.39
N ALA A 32 -1.22 -1.46 12.79
CA ALA A 32 0.04 -1.58 13.52
C ALA A 32 0.45 -0.27 14.22
N THR A 33 0.13 0.88 13.62
CA THR A 33 0.57 2.22 14.09
C THR A 33 -0.55 3.05 14.71
N GLY A 34 -1.73 2.48 14.92
CA GLY A 34 -2.83 3.15 15.63
C GLY A 34 -3.51 4.27 14.86
N GLN A 35 -3.51 4.17 13.54
CA GLN A 35 -4.30 5.06 12.69
C GLN A 35 -5.78 4.67 12.79
N ASP A 36 -6.66 5.57 12.35
CA ASP A 36 -8.07 5.24 12.18
C ASP A 36 -8.25 4.34 10.96
N VAL A 37 -8.52 3.05 11.19
CA VAL A 37 -8.66 2.05 10.12
C VAL A 37 -9.89 2.32 9.23
N ALA A 38 -10.89 3.06 9.69
CA ALA A 38 -12.04 3.42 8.85
C ALA A 38 -11.62 4.35 7.70
N ASN A 39 -10.56 5.15 7.89
CA ASN A 39 -10.01 6.02 6.85
C ASN A 39 -9.37 5.25 5.69
N VAL A 40 -9.24 3.92 5.74
CA VAL A 40 -8.87 3.10 4.57
C VAL A 40 -9.85 3.29 3.42
N SER A 41 -11.14 3.53 3.72
CA SER A 41 -12.16 3.85 2.71
C SER A 41 -11.75 4.99 1.77
N GLU A 42 -11.03 5.99 2.31
CA GLU A 42 -10.53 7.13 1.54
C GLU A 42 -9.05 7.00 1.19
N SER A 43 -8.23 6.48 2.10
CA SER A 43 -6.77 6.37 1.94
C SER A 43 -6.37 5.30 0.92
N SER A 44 -7.24 4.33 0.61
CA SER A 44 -6.97 3.28 -0.38
C SER A 44 -7.09 3.74 -1.83
N ALA A 45 -7.62 4.94 -2.10
CA ALA A 45 -7.61 5.49 -3.45
C ALA A 45 -6.17 5.55 -3.99
N GLY A 46 -5.98 5.17 -5.25
CA GLY A 46 -4.63 4.93 -5.76
C GLY A 46 -4.54 4.99 -7.28
N LEU A 47 -3.42 5.50 -7.78
CA LEU A 47 -3.07 5.43 -9.19
C LEU A 47 -1.69 4.78 -9.34
N LEU A 48 -1.68 3.51 -9.69
CA LEU A 48 -0.50 2.76 -10.09
C LEU A 48 -0.19 3.05 -11.56
N TYR A 49 1.07 3.31 -11.85
CA TYR A 49 1.59 3.50 -13.20
C TYR A 49 2.87 2.71 -13.37
N ASN A 50 3.04 2.09 -14.53
CA ASN A 50 4.30 1.49 -14.93
C ASN A 50 4.52 1.59 -16.44
N GLU A 51 5.79 1.59 -16.79
CA GLU A 51 6.26 1.51 -18.17
C GLU A 51 7.64 0.86 -18.23
N LEU A 52 8.01 0.40 -19.41
CA LEU A 52 9.40 0.07 -19.70
C LEU A 52 10.07 1.36 -20.19
N THR A 53 11.17 1.72 -19.54
CA THR A 53 12.03 2.82 -19.95
C THR A 53 12.68 2.51 -21.31
N PRO A 54 13.19 3.52 -22.04
CA PRO A 54 13.94 3.31 -23.27
C PRO A 54 15.14 2.35 -23.12
N GLU A 55 15.74 2.30 -21.92
CA GLU A 55 16.87 1.45 -21.56
C GLU A 55 16.46 0.00 -21.22
N GLY A 56 15.16 -0.27 -21.09
CA GLY A 56 14.62 -1.59 -20.77
C GLY A 56 14.36 -1.83 -19.28
N ASP A 57 14.60 -0.84 -18.42
CA ASP A 57 14.25 -0.92 -16.99
C ASP A 57 12.75 -0.75 -16.75
N LEU A 58 12.25 -1.29 -15.65
CA LEU A 58 10.88 -1.06 -15.19
C LEU A 58 10.79 0.25 -14.40
N TYR A 59 10.08 1.24 -14.94
CA TYR A 59 9.61 2.37 -14.15
C TYR A 59 8.25 2.04 -13.55
N ILE A 60 8.10 2.25 -12.25
CA ILE A 60 6.84 2.04 -11.53
C ILE A 60 6.66 3.15 -10.48
N SER A 61 5.44 3.64 -10.37
CA SER A 61 5.07 4.67 -9.40
C SER A 61 3.65 4.44 -8.90
N ILE A 62 3.37 4.82 -7.66
CA ILE A 62 2.02 4.92 -7.15
C ILE A 62 1.75 6.32 -6.61
N THR A 63 0.57 6.85 -6.92
CA THR A 63 0.05 8.07 -6.32
C THR A 63 -1.08 7.73 -5.37
N ILE A 64 -0.98 8.17 -4.11
CA ILE A 64 -2.03 8.03 -3.10
C ILE A 64 -2.53 9.44 -2.77
N PRO A 65 -3.65 9.91 -3.35
CA PRO A 65 -4.05 11.31 -3.29
C PRO A 65 -4.66 11.74 -1.94
N SER A 66 -5.09 10.78 -1.13
CA SER A 66 -5.99 11.01 0.02
C SER A 66 -5.56 10.23 1.26
N LEU A 67 -4.24 10.10 1.51
CA LEU A 67 -3.72 9.38 2.67
C LEU A 67 -3.94 10.18 3.97
N ILE A 68 -4.82 9.69 4.84
CA ILE A 68 -5.15 10.32 6.14
C ILE A 68 -4.38 9.61 7.25
N VAL A 69 -3.34 10.26 7.78
CA VAL A 69 -2.46 9.68 8.82
C VAL A 69 -2.01 10.69 9.87
N ALA A 70 -1.70 10.18 11.06
CA ALA A 70 -1.24 10.95 12.21
C ALA A 70 -0.05 10.28 12.91
N THR A 71 0.74 11.11 13.59
CA THR A 71 1.93 10.70 14.37
C THR A 71 1.83 11.12 15.84
N TYR A 72 0.70 11.70 16.22
CA TYR A 72 0.36 12.12 17.59
C TYR A 72 -1.16 12.21 17.74
N GLY A 73 -1.70 11.78 18.88
CA GLY A 73 -3.14 11.81 19.20
C GLY A 73 -3.92 10.56 18.75
N GLY A 74 -5.11 10.35 19.30
CA GLY A 74 -5.95 9.18 18.98
C GLY A 74 -5.29 7.85 19.33
N GLY A 75 -5.50 6.83 18.48
CA GLY A 75 -4.99 5.47 18.66
C GLY A 75 -3.46 5.35 18.63
N VAL A 76 -2.76 6.33 18.06
CA VAL A 76 -1.29 6.44 18.03
C VAL A 76 -0.69 6.45 19.44
N GLY A 77 -1.43 6.91 20.45
CA GLY A 77 -0.96 6.97 21.83
C GLY A 77 -1.02 5.65 22.61
N LEU A 78 -1.67 4.61 22.07
CA LEU A 78 -1.76 3.31 22.73
C LEU A 78 -0.36 2.64 22.79
N PRO A 79 -0.04 1.89 23.86
CA PRO A 79 1.33 1.41 24.10
C PRO A 79 1.96 0.68 22.91
N THR A 80 1.28 -0.31 22.34
CA THR A 80 1.84 -1.14 21.25
C THR A 80 1.89 -0.40 19.91
N GLN A 81 0.87 0.42 19.61
CA GLN A 81 0.85 1.25 18.40
C GLN A 81 1.95 2.33 18.43
N ARG A 82 2.20 2.89 19.62
CA ARG A 82 3.30 3.81 19.87
C ARG A 82 4.65 3.14 19.64
N GLU A 83 4.87 1.95 20.18
CA GLU A 83 6.11 1.17 19.96
C GLU A 83 6.37 0.95 18.46
N SER A 84 5.35 0.57 17.69
CA SER A 84 5.46 0.44 16.23
C SER A 84 5.89 1.76 15.56
N LEU A 85 5.33 2.89 15.98
CA LEU A 85 5.73 4.20 15.47
C LEU A 85 7.14 4.61 15.91
N GLU A 86 7.58 4.20 17.10
CA GLU A 86 8.95 4.43 17.57
C GLU A 86 9.97 3.61 16.77
N ILE A 87 9.65 2.35 16.41
CA ILE A 87 10.47 1.52 15.50
C ILE A 87 10.64 2.21 14.14
N LEU A 88 9.56 2.78 13.60
CA LEU A 88 9.61 3.54 12.35
C LEU A 88 10.26 4.93 12.53
N GLY A 89 10.52 5.37 13.75
CA GLY A 89 11.01 6.70 14.09
C GLY A 89 10.03 7.80 13.66
N CYS A 90 8.73 7.53 13.82
CA CYS A 90 7.61 8.34 13.38
C CYS A 90 6.71 8.82 14.54
N TYR A 91 6.97 8.46 15.80
CA TYR A 91 6.18 8.96 16.92
C TYR A 91 6.48 10.44 17.22
N GLY A 92 5.44 11.25 17.46
CA GLY A 92 5.52 12.65 17.87
C GLY A 92 5.26 13.67 16.76
N LYS A 93 5.28 14.96 17.12
CA LYS A 93 5.02 16.06 16.19
C LYS A 93 6.11 16.16 15.12
N GLY A 94 5.72 16.61 13.92
CA GLY A 94 6.66 16.85 12.81
C GLY A 94 7.13 15.59 12.07
N LYS A 95 6.54 14.43 12.35
CA LYS A 95 6.93 13.14 11.77
C LYS A 95 5.97 12.60 10.71
N VAL A 96 4.81 13.23 10.50
CA VAL A 96 3.74 12.72 9.63
C VAL A 96 4.18 12.49 8.18
N LYS A 97 5.03 13.37 7.61
CA LYS A 97 5.53 13.20 6.24
C LYS A 97 6.39 11.94 6.09
N LYS A 98 7.24 11.66 7.06
CA LYS A 98 8.04 10.43 7.10
C LYS A 98 7.16 9.19 7.16
N LEU A 99 6.09 9.21 7.97
CA LEU A 99 5.14 8.09 8.02
C LEU A 99 4.42 7.92 6.68
N ALA A 100 3.98 9.00 6.05
CA ALA A 100 3.34 8.96 4.73
C ALA A 100 4.26 8.39 3.64
N GLU A 101 5.53 8.78 3.62
CA GLU A 101 6.56 8.24 2.71
C GLU A 101 6.78 6.73 2.94
N ILE A 102 6.85 6.30 4.20
CA ILE A 102 6.97 4.88 4.55
C ILE A 102 5.75 4.10 4.05
N ILE A 103 4.53 4.60 4.26
CA ILE A 103 3.30 3.95 3.79
C ILE A 103 3.29 3.85 2.27
N ALA A 104 3.63 4.93 1.56
CA ALA A 104 3.73 4.91 0.10
C ALA A 104 4.78 3.90 -0.39
N GLY A 105 5.93 3.80 0.28
CA GLY A 105 6.97 2.82 -0.02
C GLY A 105 6.52 1.38 0.22
N VAL A 106 5.82 1.10 1.33
CA VAL A 106 5.24 -0.22 1.63
C VAL A 106 4.22 -0.61 0.56
N VAL A 107 3.34 0.31 0.18
CA VAL A 107 2.35 0.08 -0.87
C VAL A 107 3.03 -0.20 -2.21
N LEU A 108 3.98 0.64 -2.63
CA LEU A 108 4.70 0.45 -3.89
C LEU A 108 5.45 -0.88 -3.94
N ALA A 109 6.12 -1.26 -2.85
CA ALA A 109 6.80 -2.56 -2.74
C ALA A 109 5.80 -3.72 -2.85
N GLY A 110 4.63 -3.58 -2.22
CA GLY A 110 3.53 -4.53 -2.36
C GLY A 110 3.05 -4.66 -3.80
N GLU A 111 2.75 -3.54 -4.46
CA GLU A 111 2.27 -3.51 -5.85
C GLU A 111 3.28 -4.13 -6.81
N LEU A 112 4.57 -3.81 -6.63
CA LEU A 112 5.66 -4.43 -7.39
C LEU A 112 5.70 -5.94 -7.19
N SER A 113 5.66 -6.40 -5.93
CA SER A 113 5.71 -7.83 -5.60
C SER A 113 4.51 -8.59 -6.16
N LEU A 114 3.30 -8.07 -6.03
CA LEU A 114 2.09 -8.74 -6.54
C LEU A 114 2.04 -8.68 -8.07
N GLY A 115 2.40 -7.55 -8.68
CA GLY A 115 2.51 -7.43 -10.12
C GLY A 115 3.50 -8.42 -10.72
N ALA A 116 4.64 -8.64 -10.06
CA ALA A 116 5.61 -9.66 -10.46
C ALA A 116 5.03 -11.07 -10.36
N ALA A 117 4.40 -11.43 -9.23
CA ALA A 117 3.81 -12.76 -9.03
C ALA A 117 2.67 -13.07 -10.02
N ILE A 118 1.86 -12.08 -10.39
CA ILE A 118 0.84 -12.22 -11.44
C ILE A 118 1.53 -12.45 -12.80
N SER A 119 2.58 -11.69 -13.09
CA SER A 119 3.30 -11.78 -14.36
C SER A 119 4.07 -13.10 -14.51
N SER A 120 4.55 -13.69 -13.42
CA SER A 120 5.23 -14.99 -13.40
C SER A 120 4.27 -16.18 -13.23
N SER A 121 2.97 -15.95 -13.06
CA SER A 121 1.97 -16.97 -12.73
C SER A 121 2.19 -17.69 -11.38
N ASP A 122 2.98 -17.09 -10.48
CA ASP A 122 3.30 -17.64 -9.14
C ASP A 122 2.31 -17.22 -8.06
N TRP A 123 1.32 -16.39 -8.40
CA TRP A 123 0.39 -15.87 -7.40
C TRP A 123 -0.37 -16.97 -6.65
N VAL A 124 -0.89 -17.97 -7.37
CA VAL A 124 -1.67 -19.07 -6.78
C VAL A 124 -0.79 -19.95 -5.90
N SER A 125 0.36 -20.39 -6.42
CA SER A 125 1.31 -21.25 -5.68
C SER A 125 1.83 -20.58 -4.41
N SER A 126 2.10 -19.27 -4.46
CA SER A 126 2.51 -18.49 -3.28
C SER A 126 1.40 -18.40 -2.23
N HIS A 127 0.14 -18.25 -2.66
CA HIS A 127 -0.99 -18.21 -1.75
C HIS A 127 -1.24 -19.57 -1.08
N GLU A 128 -1.09 -20.67 -1.81
CA GLU A 128 -1.21 -22.02 -1.24
C GLU A 128 -0.11 -22.31 -0.21
N GLN A 129 1.14 -21.98 -0.53
CA GLN A 129 2.28 -22.27 0.34
C GLN A 129 2.29 -21.41 1.61
N TYR A 130 2.04 -20.10 1.48
CA TYR A 130 2.22 -19.14 2.59
C TYR A 130 0.92 -18.65 3.22
N GLY A 131 -0.22 -18.83 2.56
CA GLY A 131 -1.54 -18.45 3.06
C GLY A 131 -2.03 -19.29 4.24
N ARG A 132 -1.24 -20.30 4.67
CA ARG A 132 -1.60 -21.25 5.73
C ARG A 132 -2.93 -21.97 5.45
N ASN A 133 -3.19 -22.27 4.17
CA ASN A 133 -4.29 -23.15 3.80
C ASN A 133 -4.05 -24.51 4.48
N ARG A 134 -5.01 -24.94 5.30
CA ARG A 134 -5.12 -26.33 5.76
C ARG A 134 -5.88 -27.12 4.72
#